data_AF-A0A2E6W7G1-F1
#
_entry.id   AF-A0A2E6W7G1-F1
#
_cell.length_a   1.000
_cell.length_b   1.000
_cell.length_c   1.000
_cell.angle_alpha   90.00
_cell.angle_beta   90.00
_cell.angle_gamma   90.00
#
_symmetry.space_group_name_H-M   'P 1'
#
loop_
_entity.id
_entity.type
_entity.pdbx_description
1 polymer ?
#
loop_
_entity_poly.entity_id
_entity_poly.type
_entity_poly.pdbx_seq_one_letter_code
_entity_poly.pdbx_strand_id
1 'polypeptide(L)'
;MALLTDQFRIFTAKRFIKSLEGPDSAQSDLAAGASRDRLYVFIGRPQSWDNENDPPDPTDSLQEFADNFSDMISLKRVLANDTIQVVRRINWIPPEQTTGGLGYVYDMYRHDYSATKTAASGATKLYDADFYVVNSSYQVYKCIFNGTSPSDPNGKPSTVEPTGTSTSIITTADGYRWKYLYTIPVGQVLKFFSNEYMPVLEDTAVISDAVGGEIDTVIIGSSGTGYNNGTYENVPIKGDGVGGRVSLVVDGGKLVTATVTSGGSGYTFGTVIIDEINGIGAGAGSGASVEVIIPPSVGHGAAPDTELGGYRTMINTKFTYAEGSGDFPTDNDYRRIGLLLNPFRYGTNELTAELTLSGTKAVIFSPTFTGNYSTDEIVTQSRTVGGQQVTARGRVVSWNSTTKVLKYYQNRIDGIFPEITGSLTEFDGGNPVVGSISGTSGDPDINFPIVSGSSTRVINNTEYDLGMAFTNGYADPEIQPNSGRIIYIDNRGPITRAGDQIEDIKVVIEF
;
A
#
# COMPACT_ATOMS: atom_id res chain seq x y z
N MET A 1 -24.42 -8.46 19.36
CA MET A 1 -23.24 -7.68 18.94
C MET A 1 -22.45 -8.56 17.97
N ALA A 2 -22.06 -8.04 16.82
CA ALA A 2 -21.23 -8.75 15.84
C ALA A 2 -19.93 -7.95 15.66
N LEU A 3 -18.81 -8.63 15.40
CA LEU A 3 -17.49 -8.04 15.17
C LEU A 3 -16.94 -8.54 13.83
N LEU A 4 -16.44 -7.63 13.00
CA LEU A 4 -15.59 -7.99 11.87
C LEU A 4 -14.19 -8.27 12.40
N THR A 5 -13.72 -9.51 12.24
CA THR A 5 -12.42 -9.92 12.76
C THR A 5 -11.30 -9.43 11.84
N ASP A 6 -10.12 -9.19 12.41
CA ASP A 6 -8.94 -8.83 11.63
C ASP A 6 -8.53 -9.92 10.63
N GLN A 7 -8.92 -11.18 10.86
CA GLN A 7 -8.73 -12.27 9.90
C GLN A 7 -9.50 -12.05 8.59
N PHE A 8 -10.70 -11.48 8.65
CA PHE A 8 -11.44 -11.10 7.45
C PHE A 8 -10.72 -9.99 6.67
N ARG A 9 -10.13 -9.03 7.39
CA ARG A 9 -9.38 -7.92 6.80
C ARG A 9 -8.10 -8.40 6.12
N ILE A 10 -7.32 -9.25 6.80
CA ILE A 10 -6.12 -9.91 6.23
C ILE A 10 -6.49 -10.74 5.00
N PHE A 11 -7.60 -11.49 5.05
CA PHE A 11 -8.09 -12.25 3.90
C PHE A 11 -8.41 -11.33 2.70
N THR A 12 -9.08 -10.20 2.95
CA THR A 12 -9.43 -9.23 1.90
C THR A 12 -8.18 -8.58 1.29
N ALA A 13 -7.21 -8.19 2.11
CA ALA A 13 -5.92 -7.65 1.64
C ALA A 13 -5.18 -8.64 0.72
N LYS A 14 -5.13 -9.93 1.10
CA LYS A 14 -4.55 -10.99 0.25
C LYS A 14 -5.33 -11.16 -1.05
N ARG A 15 -6.66 -11.10 -1.00
CA ARG A 15 -7.52 -11.26 -2.18
C ARG A 15 -7.34 -10.12 -3.17
N PHE A 16 -7.14 -8.90 -2.68
CA PHE A 16 -6.83 -7.76 -3.53
C PHE A 16 -5.54 -7.98 -4.35
N ILE A 17 -4.42 -8.35 -3.71
CA ILE A 17 -3.16 -8.62 -4.44
C ILE A 17 -3.33 -9.81 -5.39
N LYS A 18 -3.97 -10.90 -4.93
CA LYS A 18 -4.22 -12.09 -5.77
C LYS A 18 -5.09 -11.80 -7.00
N SER A 19 -5.98 -10.80 -6.92
CA SER A 19 -6.79 -10.39 -8.08
C SER A 19 -5.93 -9.83 -9.22
N LEU A 20 -4.84 -9.13 -8.90
CA LEU A 20 -3.89 -8.56 -9.87
C LEU A 20 -2.96 -9.62 -10.47
N GLU A 21 -2.75 -10.75 -9.79
CA GLU A 21 -1.99 -11.90 -10.32
C GLU A 21 -2.86 -12.77 -11.24
N GLY A 22 -4.16 -12.89 -10.93
CA GLY A 22 -5.06 -13.85 -11.54
C GLY A 22 -4.77 -15.31 -11.13
N PRO A 23 -5.46 -16.30 -11.70
CA PRO A 23 -5.30 -17.71 -11.34
C PRO A 23 -3.92 -18.29 -11.67
N ASP A 24 -3.28 -17.77 -12.72
CA ASP A 24 -1.92 -18.07 -13.13
C ASP A 24 -1.18 -16.74 -13.28
N SER A 25 -0.11 -16.55 -12.50
CA SER A 25 0.69 -15.32 -12.52
C SER A 25 1.61 -15.23 -13.74
N ALA A 26 1.88 -16.34 -14.43
CA ALA A 26 2.77 -16.40 -15.58
C ALA A 26 2.05 -16.22 -16.93
N GLN A 27 0.72 -16.36 -16.98
CA GLN A 27 -0.03 -16.18 -18.22
C GLN A 27 -0.07 -14.71 -18.68
N SER A 28 -0.22 -14.49 -19.99
CA SER A 28 -0.41 -13.15 -20.55
C SER A 28 -1.78 -12.57 -20.19
N ASP A 29 -1.92 -11.25 -20.23
CA ASP A 29 -3.21 -10.59 -19.93
C ASP A 29 -4.31 -10.93 -20.94
N LEU A 30 -3.93 -11.24 -22.18
CA LEU A 30 -4.85 -11.72 -23.20
C LEU A 30 -5.42 -13.08 -22.81
N ALA A 31 -4.58 -14.00 -22.33
CA ALA A 31 -5.01 -15.32 -21.88
C ALA A 31 -5.80 -15.24 -20.56
N ALA A 32 -5.38 -14.38 -19.63
CA ALA A 32 -6.08 -14.15 -18.38
C ALA A 32 -7.47 -13.56 -18.58
N GLY A 33 -7.64 -12.67 -19.56
CA GLY A 33 -8.89 -11.96 -19.80
C GLY A 33 -9.40 -11.28 -18.53
N ALA A 34 -10.66 -11.54 -18.16
CA ALA A 34 -11.30 -11.01 -16.97
C ALA A 34 -10.96 -11.77 -15.66
N SER A 35 -10.12 -12.81 -15.72
CA SER A 35 -9.69 -13.53 -14.50
C SER A 35 -8.55 -12.83 -13.76
N ARG A 36 -7.91 -11.84 -14.39
CA ARG A 36 -6.91 -10.96 -13.79
C ARG A 36 -7.39 -9.53 -13.85
N ASP A 37 -7.52 -8.92 -12.68
CA ASP A 37 -7.88 -7.52 -12.54
C ASP A 37 -6.74 -6.62 -12.99
N ARG A 38 -7.10 -5.47 -13.56
CA ARG A 38 -6.17 -4.48 -14.12
C ARG A 38 -6.41 -3.15 -13.43
N LEU A 39 -5.51 -2.83 -12.53
CA LEU A 39 -5.57 -1.62 -11.73
C LEU A 39 -4.65 -0.56 -12.34
N TYR A 40 -5.11 0.67 -12.36
CA TYR A 40 -4.35 1.83 -12.83
C TYR A 40 -4.36 2.92 -11.77
N VAL A 41 -3.20 3.50 -11.49
CA VAL A 41 -3.14 4.84 -10.88
C VAL A 41 -3.36 5.85 -11.99
N PHE A 42 -4.31 6.75 -11.84
CA PHE A 42 -4.48 7.87 -12.76
C PHE A 42 -4.16 9.20 -12.08
N ILE A 43 -3.66 10.14 -12.88
CA ILE A 43 -3.61 11.55 -12.54
C ILE A 43 -4.62 12.31 -13.39
N GLY A 44 -5.19 13.35 -12.81
CA GLY A 44 -6.16 14.18 -13.49
C GLY A 44 -6.29 15.54 -12.86
N ARG A 45 -7.27 16.28 -13.38
CA ARG A 45 -7.61 17.62 -12.94
C ARG A 45 -6.45 18.62 -13.11
N PRO A 46 -6.13 19.01 -14.36
CA PRO A 46 -5.18 20.10 -14.60
C PRO A 46 -5.76 21.48 -14.25
N GLN A 47 -7.09 21.63 -14.20
CA GLN A 47 -7.71 22.89 -13.80
C GLN A 47 -7.59 23.16 -12.31
N SER A 48 -7.46 24.45 -11.96
CA SER A 48 -7.36 24.91 -10.59
C SER A 48 -8.57 24.53 -9.73
N TRP A 49 -8.37 24.41 -8.42
CA TRP A 49 -9.46 24.48 -7.46
C TRP A 49 -9.89 25.94 -7.25
N ASP A 50 -11.08 26.15 -6.68
CA ASP A 50 -11.49 27.49 -6.23
C ASP A 50 -10.55 28.01 -5.12
N ASN A 51 -10.02 27.10 -4.31
CA ASN A 51 -8.97 27.36 -3.32
C ASN A 51 -7.92 26.24 -3.33
N GLU A 52 -6.72 26.53 -3.82
CA GLU A 52 -5.61 25.56 -3.91
C GLU A 52 -5.04 25.12 -2.55
N ASN A 53 -5.27 25.91 -1.50
CA ASN A 53 -4.83 25.56 -0.14
C ASN A 53 -5.85 24.71 0.62
N ASP A 54 -7.05 24.55 0.07
CA ASP A 54 -8.13 23.75 0.65
C ASP A 54 -8.85 22.99 -0.49
N PRO A 55 -8.19 21.99 -1.10
CA PRO A 55 -8.81 21.14 -2.11
C PRO A 55 -10.07 20.49 -1.53
N PRO A 56 -11.17 20.41 -2.31
CA PRO A 56 -12.41 19.83 -1.83
C PRO A 56 -12.27 18.32 -1.58
N ASP A 57 -12.93 17.84 -0.55
CA ASP A 57 -13.04 16.40 -0.29
C ASP A 57 -13.67 15.68 -1.50
N PRO A 58 -13.13 14.53 -1.92
CA PRO A 58 -13.75 13.70 -2.94
C PRO A 58 -15.17 13.29 -2.55
N THR A 59 -16.11 13.37 -3.50
CA THR A 59 -17.50 12.97 -3.26
C THR A 59 -17.80 11.63 -3.94
N ASP A 60 -18.31 10.66 -3.19
CA ASP A 60 -18.78 9.37 -3.76
C ASP A 60 -20.11 9.58 -4.49
N SER A 61 -20.04 9.91 -5.78
CA SER A 61 -21.21 10.08 -6.64
C SER A 61 -20.90 9.72 -8.09
N LEU A 62 -21.92 9.24 -8.80
CA LEU A 62 -21.80 8.93 -10.24
C LEU A 62 -21.39 10.16 -11.06
N GLN A 63 -21.77 11.35 -10.62
CA GLN A 63 -21.39 12.59 -11.28
C GLN A 63 -19.89 12.87 -11.12
N GLU A 64 -19.34 12.75 -9.91
CA GLU A 64 -17.90 12.92 -9.66
C GLU A 64 -17.11 11.90 -10.48
N PHE A 65 -17.56 10.63 -10.53
CA PHE A 65 -16.88 9.62 -11.33
C PHE A 65 -16.87 9.95 -12.82
N ALA A 66 -17.99 10.43 -13.38
CA ALA A 66 -18.05 10.86 -14.77
C ALA A 66 -17.16 12.09 -15.06
N ASP A 67 -17.09 13.03 -14.11
CA ASP A 67 -16.22 14.19 -14.21
C ASP A 67 -14.74 13.78 -14.19
N ASN A 68 -14.37 12.83 -13.33
CA ASN A 68 -13.01 12.32 -13.22
C ASN A 68 -12.50 11.66 -14.50
N PHE A 69 -13.37 10.96 -15.25
CA PHE A 69 -13.02 10.45 -16.58
C PHE A 69 -12.81 11.57 -17.59
N SER A 70 -13.55 12.67 -17.45
CA SER A 70 -13.56 13.77 -18.41
C SER A 70 -12.35 14.70 -18.29
N ASP A 71 -11.67 14.71 -17.13
CA ASP A 71 -10.46 15.51 -16.86
C ASP A 71 -9.24 14.65 -16.46
N MET A 72 -9.27 13.36 -16.81
CA MET A 72 -8.14 12.44 -16.63
C MET A 72 -7.01 12.76 -17.62
N ILE A 73 -5.77 12.75 -17.14
CA ILE A 73 -4.60 13.10 -17.96
C ILE A 73 -3.83 11.84 -18.37
N SER A 74 -3.44 11.02 -17.40
CA SER A 74 -2.57 9.88 -17.61
C SER A 74 -2.93 8.74 -16.67
N LEU A 75 -2.66 7.51 -17.09
CA LEU A 75 -2.81 6.32 -16.27
C LEU A 75 -1.57 5.45 -16.34
N LYS A 76 -1.19 4.87 -15.21
CA LYS A 76 -0.12 3.88 -15.11
C LYS A 76 -0.64 2.60 -14.48
N ARG A 77 -0.35 1.48 -15.11
CA ARG A 77 -0.76 0.17 -14.63
C ARG A 77 -0.02 -0.18 -13.34
N VAL A 78 -0.79 -0.67 -12.38
CA VAL A 78 -0.30 -1.28 -11.14
C VAL A 78 -0.22 -2.78 -11.37
N LEU A 79 0.99 -3.33 -11.29
CA LEU A 79 1.23 -4.77 -11.35
C LEU A 79 1.17 -5.37 -9.94
N ALA A 80 1.02 -6.69 -9.84
CA ALA A 80 1.03 -7.37 -8.54
C ALA A 80 2.31 -7.08 -7.73
N ASN A 81 3.47 -6.98 -8.39
CA ASN A 81 4.75 -6.63 -7.75
C ASN A 81 4.88 -5.13 -7.38
N ASP A 82 3.93 -4.29 -7.80
CA ASP A 82 3.76 -2.90 -7.36
C ASP A 82 2.87 -2.80 -6.12
N THR A 83 2.41 -3.94 -5.60
CA THR A 83 1.57 -4.04 -4.40
C THR A 83 2.17 -4.99 -3.38
N ILE A 84 2.02 -4.66 -2.09
CA ILE A 84 2.43 -5.56 -1.00
C ILE A 84 1.58 -5.33 0.25
N GLN A 85 1.42 -6.36 1.08
CA GLN A 85 0.87 -6.17 2.42
C GLN A 85 1.85 -5.36 3.26
N VAL A 86 1.33 -4.37 3.98
CA VAL A 86 2.11 -3.52 4.89
C VAL A 86 1.51 -3.53 6.28
N VAL A 87 2.36 -3.30 7.27
CA VAL A 87 1.98 -3.10 8.68
C VAL A 87 2.54 -1.78 9.18
N ARG A 88 2.05 -1.32 10.34
CA ARG A 88 2.59 -0.13 10.99
C ARG A 88 4.09 -0.33 11.20
N ARG A 89 4.88 0.67 10.84
CA ARG A 89 6.31 0.65 11.06
C ARG A 89 6.60 1.00 12.51
N ILE A 90 7.29 0.09 13.20
CA ILE A 90 7.81 0.30 14.54
C ILE A 90 9.32 0.12 14.45
N ASN A 91 10.07 1.21 14.60
CA ASN A 91 11.53 1.10 14.66
C ASN A 91 11.95 0.73 16.08
N TRP A 92 13.03 -0.04 16.21
CA TRP A 92 13.72 -0.09 17.48
C TRP A 92 14.41 1.26 17.73
N ILE A 93 14.10 1.88 18.87
CA ILE A 93 14.62 3.17 19.31
C ILE A 93 15.70 2.92 20.38
N PRO A 94 16.94 3.40 20.17
CA PRO A 94 17.97 3.28 21.18
C PRO A 94 17.69 4.16 22.40
N PRO A 95 18.16 3.77 23.61
CA PRO A 95 17.86 4.50 24.85
C PRO A 95 18.14 5.99 24.78
N GLU A 96 19.25 6.42 24.16
CA GLU A 96 19.63 7.82 24.00
C GLU A 96 18.64 8.66 23.18
N GLN A 97 17.75 8.03 22.40
CA GLN A 97 16.67 8.70 21.66
C GLN A 97 15.33 8.70 22.40
N THR A 98 15.25 8.04 23.55
CA THR A 98 14.04 8.02 24.40
C THR A 98 14.07 9.13 25.45
N THR A 99 12.88 9.57 25.88
CA THR A 99 12.77 10.53 26.97
C THR A 99 13.38 9.96 28.24
N GLY A 100 14.44 10.59 28.75
CA GLY A 100 15.13 10.17 29.97
C GLY A 100 16.21 9.11 29.79
N GLY A 101 16.49 8.64 28.56
CA GLY A 101 17.62 7.75 28.30
C GLY A 101 17.43 6.31 28.79
N LEU A 102 16.20 5.90 29.11
CA LEU A 102 15.91 4.63 29.78
C LEU A 102 15.61 3.48 28.81
N GLY A 103 15.34 3.76 27.54
CA GLY A 103 14.86 2.77 26.57
C GLY A 103 13.34 2.80 26.42
N TYR A 104 12.86 2.18 25.34
CA TYR A 104 11.44 2.05 25.05
C TYR A 104 10.92 0.69 25.52
N VAL A 105 9.71 0.64 26.08
CA VAL A 105 9.08 -0.62 26.50
C VAL A 105 8.25 -1.14 25.33
N TYR A 106 8.73 -2.17 24.64
CA TYR A 106 7.96 -2.84 23.60
C TYR A 106 7.00 -3.85 24.24
N ASP A 107 5.89 -4.09 23.56
CA ASP A 107 4.96 -5.12 23.96
C ASP A 107 5.55 -6.49 23.65
N MET A 108 5.19 -7.52 24.43
CA MET A 108 5.46 -8.90 24.01
C MET A 108 4.28 -9.43 23.20
N TYR A 109 4.54 -10.42 22.36
CA TYR A 109 3.46 -11.18 21.75
C TYR A 109 2.61 -11.86 22.84
N ARG A 110 1.28 -11.74 22.72
CA ARG A 110 0.31 -12.48 23.54
C ARG A 110 -0.93 -12.85 22.74
N HIS A 111 -1.36 -14.09 22.87
CA HIS A 111 -2.63 -14.58 22.30
C HIS A 111 -3.88 -14.09 23.06
N ASP A 112 -3.73 -13.69 24.33
CA ASP A 112 -4.83 -13.45 25.26
C ASP A 112 -5.08 -11.97 25.58
N TYR A 113 -4.59 -11.06 24.72
CA TYR A 113 -4.91 -9.64 24.84
C TYR A 113 -6.42 -9.41 24.90
N SER A 114 -6.84 -8.64 25.88
CA SER A 114 -8.25 -8.37 26.16
C SER A 114 -8.39 -7.10 27.00
N ALA A 115 -9.63 -6.67 27.27
CA ALA A 115 -9.91 -5.50 28.11
C ALA A 115 -9.32 -5.60 29.53
N THR A 116 -9.02 -6.81 30.02
CA THR A 116 -8.44 -7.07 31.34
C THR A 116 -6.97 -7.51 31.28
N LYS A 117 -6.43 -7.73 30.07
CA LYS A 117 -5.04 -8.13 29.83
C LYS A 117 -4.50 -7.23 28.74
N THR A 118 -3.98 -6.08 29.15
CA THR A 118 -3.47 -5.05 28.24
C THR A 118 -1.98 -5.22 27.99
N ALA A 119 -1.52 -4.75 26.85
CA ALA A 119 -0.10 -4.59 26.56
C ALA A 119 0.49 -3.41 27.36
N ALA A 120 1.82 -3.26 27.34
CA ALA A 120 2.50 -2.13 27.97
C ALA A 120 2.14 -0.79 27.29
N SER A 121 1.89 -0.82 25.98
CA SER A 121 1.33 0.28 25.19
C SER A 121 -0.12 0.62 25.54
N GLY A 122 -0.80 -0.22 26.32
CA GLY A 122 -2.24 -0.12 26.59
C GLY A 122 -3.14 -0.82 25.57
N ALA A 123 -2.55 -1.44 24.53
CA ALA A 123 -3.32 -2.20 23.54
C ALA A 123 -4.11 -3.34 24.18
N THR A 124 -5.36 -3.52 23.73
CA THR A 124 -6.26 -4.62 24.16
C THR A 124 -6.45 -5.68 23.09
N LYS A 125 -5.80 -5.51 21.93
CA LYS A 125 -5.81 -6.41 20.78
C LYS A 125 -4.38 -6.60 20.29
N LEU A 126 -4.08 -7.78 19.76
CA LEU A 126 -2.74 -8.13 19.30
C LEU A 126 -2.21 -7.16 18.23
N TYR A 127 -3.00 -6.86 17.19
CA TYR A 127 -2.51 -6.03 16.09
C TYR A 127 -2.44 -4.53 16.38
N ASP A 128 -2.92 -4.09 17.54
CA ASP A 128 -2.74 -2.73 18.04
C ASP A 128 -1.47 -2.60 18.90
N ALA A 129 -0.91 -3.73 19.38
CA ALA A 129 0.26 -3.77 20.24
C ALA A 129 1.58 -3.52 19.48
N ASP A 130 2.57 -2.98 20.18
CA ASP A 130 3.93 -2.69 19.72
C ASP A 130 4.87 -3.89 19.90
N PHE A 131 4.47 -5.07 19.40
CA PHE A 131 5.16 -6.35 19.67
C PHE A 131 6.18 -6.79 18.62
N TYR A 132 6.52 -5.91 17.69
CA TYR A 132 7.55 -6.15 16.69
C TYR A 132 8.31 -4.86 16.40
N VAL A 133 9.53 -5.00 15.88
CA VAL A 133 10.39 -3.87 15.53
C VAL A 133 11.15 -4.15 14.25
N VAL A 134 11.49 -3.09 13.51
CA VAL A 134 12.55 -3.10 12.50
C VAL A 134 13.80 -2.46 13.08
N ASN A 135 14.94 -3.14 12.95
CA ASN A 135 16.23 -2.65 13.43
C ASN A 135 16.93 -1.77 12.38
N SER A 136 18.08 -1.22 12.74
CA SER A 136 18.96 -0.39 11.91
C SER A 136 19.44 -1.06 10.61
N SER A 137 19.39 -2.39 10.54
CA SER A 137 19.77 -3.20 9.37
C SER A 137 18.56 -3.70 8.56
N TYR A 138 17.38 -3.12 8.75
CA TYR A 138 16.12 -3.52 8.10
C TYR A 138 15.68 -4.97 8.38
N GLN A 139 16.09 -5.52 9.52
CA GLN A 139 15.65 -6.82 9.99
C GLN A 139 14.45 -6.65 10.91
N VAL A 140 13.41 -7.45 10.69
CA VAL A 140 12.18 -7.42 11.47
C VAL A 140 12.20 -8.50 12.53
N TYR A 141 11.92 -8.11 13.77
CA TYR A 141 11.86 -9.00 14.93
C TYR A 141 10.51 -8.91 15.61
N LYS A 142 10.04 -10.05 16.10
CA LYS A 142 8.92 -10.14 17.04
C LYS A 142 9.44 -10.22 18.47
N CYS A 143 8.88 -9.43 19.37
CA CYS A 143 9.13 -9.51 20.79
C CYS A 143 8.38 -10.71 21.37
N ILE A 144 9.11 -11.73 21.81
CA ILE A 144 8.53 -12.93 22.43
C ILE A 144 8.38 -12.74 23.95
N PHE A 145 9.27 -11.95 24.55
CA PHE A 145 9.23 -11.60 25.96
C PHE A 145 9.95 -10.26 26.20
N ASN A 146 9.34 -9.39 26.99
CA ASN A 146 9.80 -8.01 27.23
C ASN A 146 10.27 -7.77 28.68
N GLY A 147 10.58 -8.83 29.43
CA GLY A 147 11.00 -8.72 30.83
C GLY A 147 9.85 -8.63 31.84
N THR A 148 8.61 -8.89 31.42
CA THR A 148 7.43 -8.89 32.31
C THR A 148 7.65 -9.80 33.51
N SER A 149 7.40 -9.27 34.71
CA SER A 149 7.54 -9.99 35.97
C SER A 149 6.61 -9.39 37.03
N PRO A 150 6.43 -10.02 38.20
CA PRO A 150 5.61 -9.44 39.28
C PRO A 150 6.07 -8.04 39.74
N SER A 151 7.36 -7.71 39.61
CA SER A 151 7.88 -6.36 39.90
C SER A 151 7.71 -5.39 38.74
N ASP A 152 7.63 -5.91 37.52
CA ASP A 152 7.58 -5.14 36.27
C ASP A 152 6.42 -5.67 35.42
N PRO A 153 5.15 -5.45 35.85
CA PRO A 153 3.98 -6.09 35.22
C PRO A 153 3.73 -5.63 33.77
N ASN A 154 4.31 -4.49 33.38
CA ASN A 154 4.23 -3.94 32.03
C ASN A 154 5.52 -4.18 31.22
N GLY A 155 6.42 -5.05 31.69
CA GLY A 155 7.73 -5.25 31.06
C GLY A 155 8.76 -4.19 31.46
N LYS A 156 9.97 -4.34 30.93
CA LYS A 156 11.13 -3.47 31.21
C LYS A 156 11.50 -2.68 29.96
N PRO A 157 12.16 -1.53 30.05
CA PRO A 157 12.70 -0.87 28.87
C PRO A 157 13.72 -1.74 28.13
N SER A 158 13.62 -1.83 26.80
CA SER A 158 14.66 -2.45 25.98
C SER A 158 15.83 -1.48 25.83
N THR A 159 17.04 -1.97 26.04
CA THR A 159 18.28 -1.19 25.94
C THR A 159 19.27 -1.76 24.94
N VAL A 160 18.99 -2.94 24.37
CA VAL A 160 19.85 -3.63 23.41
C VAL A 160 19.07 -3.94 22.13
N GLU A 161 19.56 -3.44 21.00
CA GLU A 161 18.97 -3.71 19.69
C GLU A 161 19.06 -5.20 19.32
N PRO A 162 17.97 -5.86 18.89
CA PRO A 162 18.07 -7.22 18.37
C PRO A 162 18.82 -7.24 17.04
N THR A 163 19.78 -8.17 16.92
CA THR A 163 20.62 -8.34 15.72
C THR A 163 20.82 -9.83 15.39
N GLY A 164 21.19 -10.12 14.14
CA GLY A 164 21.41 -11.48 13.64
C GLY A 164 20.29 -11.98 12.72
N THR A 165 20.37 -13.23 12.30
CA THR A 165 19.33 -13.88 11.46
C THR A 165 19.03 -15.29 11.94
N SER A 166 19.30 -15.57 13.21
CA SER A 166 18.99 -16.87 13.83
C SER A 166 17.49 -17.16 13.74
N THR A 167 17.14 -18.36 13.29
CA THR A 167 15.74 -18.82 13.30
C THR A 167 15.29 -19.18 14.72
N SER A 168 16.20 -19.49 15.65
CA SER A 168 15.88 -19.60 17.08
C SER A 168 15.68 -18.23 17.74
N ILE A 169 14.92 -18.22 18.84
CA ILE A 169 14.76 -17.03 19.69
C ILE A 169 16.11 -16.63 20.28
N ILE A 170 16.45 -15.35 20.17
CA ILE A 170 17.64 -14.76 20.78
C ILE A 170 17.25 -14.06 22.08
N THR A 171 18.14 -14.09 23.07
CA THR A 171 18.00 -13.33 24.31
C THR A 171 19.04 -12.22 24.33
N THR A 172 18.61 -10.98 24.44
CA THR A 172 19.50 -9.80 24.56
C THR A 172 19.89 -9.57 26.03
N ALA A 173 20.96 -8.79 26.27
CA ALA A 173 21.50 -8.60 27.61
C ALA A 173 20.56 -7.87 28.58
N ASP A 174 19.56 -7.16 28.05
CA ASP A 174 18.47 -6.52 28.81
C ASP A 174 17.35 -7.51 29.22
N GLY A 175 17.47 -8.79 28.87
CA GLY A 175 16.52 -9.84 29.20
C GLY A 175 15.34 -9.95 28.23
N TYR A 176 15.30 -9.13 27.19
CA TYR A 176 14.33 -9.32 26.11
C TYR A 176 14.62 -10.60 25.33
N ARG A 177 13.56 -11.20 24.80
CA ARG A 177 13.66 -12.32 23.86
C ARG A 177 12.99 -11.96 22.55
N TRP A 178 13.74 -12.11 21.46
CA TRP A 178 13.34 -11.70 20.12
C TRP A 178 13.38 -12.88 19.16
N LYS A 179 12.40 -12.94 18.27
CA LYS A 179 12.38 -13.87 17.13
C LYS A 179 12.59 -13.08 15.86
N TYR A 180 13.66 -13.37 15.11
CA TYR A 180 13.84 -12.86 13.75
C TYR A 180 12.75 -13.40 12.85
N LEU A 181 12.14 -12.52 12.05
CA LEU A 181 11.08 -12.88 11.09
C LEU A 181 11.61 -12.87 9.65
N TYR A 182 12.18 -11.74 9.22
CA TYR A 182 12.70 -11.55 7.87
C TYR A 182 13.58 -10.29 7.79
N THR A 183 14.36 -10.18 6.71
CA THR A 183 15.12 -8.97 6.37
C THR A 183 14.46 -8.30 5.18
N ILE A 184 14.20 -7.00 5.24
CA ILE A 184 13.62 -6.23 4.14
C ILE A 184 14.76 -5.86 3.17
N PRO A 185 14.75 -6.36 1.92
CA PRO A 185 15.76 -5.99 0.94
C PRO A 185 15.71 -4.49 0.63
N VAL A 186 16.87 -3.87 0.35
CA VAL A 186 16.97 -2.43 0.06
C VAL A 186 16.02 -1.98 -1.05
N GLY A 187 15.83 -2.80 -2.09
CA GLY A 187 14.86 -2.51 -3.16
C GLY A 187 13.41 -2.40 -2.67
N GLN A 188 13.02 -3.23 -1.69
CA GLN A 188 11.71 -3.17 -1.04
C GLN A 188 11.63 -1.98 -0.08
N VAL A 189 12.74 -1.60 0.56
CA VAL A 189 12.81 -0.38 1.39
C VAL A 189 12.50 0.86 0.55
N LEU A 190 13.15 1.00 -0.61
CA LEU A 190 12.90 2.12 -1.50
C LEU A 190 11.44 2.17 -1.96
N LYS A 191 10.86 1.01 -2.26
CA LYS A 191 9.53 0.89 -2.86
C LYS A 191 8.37 0.92 -1.87
N PHE A 192 8.49 0.33 -0.68
CA PHE A 192 7.33 0.09 0.21
C PHE A 192 7.54 0.54 1.65
N PHE A 193 8.65 1.22 1.93
CA PHE A 193 8.89 1.82 3.24
C PHE A 193 8.41 3.27 3.25
N SER A 194 7.82 3.68 4.38
CA SER A 194 7.42 5.05 4.66
C SER A 194 7.68 5.41 6.12
N ASN A 195 7.24 6.59 6.55
CA ASN A 195 7.31 6.98 7.97
C ASN A 195 6.40 6.11 8.84
N GLU A 196 5.28 5.63 8.28
CA GLU A 196 4.21 4.96 9.04
C GLU A 196 4.10 3.46 8.73
N TYR A 197 4.59 3.00 7.59
CA TYR A 197 4.36 1.64 7.10
C TYR A 197 5.65 0.96 6.63
N MET A 198 5.71 -0.36 6.83
CA MET A 198 6.76 -1.25 6.33
C MET A 198 6.16 -2.50 5.67
N PRO A 199 6.84 -3.10 4.67
CA PRO A 199 6.36 -4.30 4.00
C PRO A 199 6.40 -5.53 4.91
N VAL A 200 5.43 -6.42 4.70
CA VAL A 200 5.45 -7.77 5.25
C VAL A 200 6.02 -8.73 4.22
N LEU A 201 7.02 -9.49 4.63
CA LEU A 201 7.72 -10.46 3.81
C LEU A 201 7.81 -11.80 4.53
N GLU A 202 8.28 -12.80 3.81
CA GLU A 202 8.49 -14.16 4.29
C GLU A 202 9.99 -14.51 4.18
N ASP A 203 10.50 -15.25 5.16
CA ASP A 203 11.84 -15.84 5.12
C ASP A 203 11.70 -17.37 5.13
N THR A 204 12.19 -18.02 4.09
CA THR A 204 12.00 -19.47 3.90
C THR A 204 12.65 -20.31 5.00
N ALA A 205 13.76 -19.84 5.59
CA ALA A 205 14.41 -20.56 6.68
C ALA A 205 13.59 -20.43 7.97
N VAL A 206 13.08 -19.24 8.26
CA VAL A 206 12.22 -19.00 9.43
C VAL A 206 10.94 -19.84 9.34
N ILE A 207 10.32 -19.92 8.16
CA ILE A 207 9.12 -20.74 7.93
C ILE A 207 9.43 -22.23 8.13
N SER A 208 10.54 -22.71 7.57
CA SER A 208 10.93 -24.12 7.67
C SER A 208 11.22 -24.56 9.10
N ASP A 209 11.78 -23.67 9.93
CA ASP A 209 12.17 -23.96 11.30
C ASP A 209 11.08 -23.65 12.33
N ALA A 210 9.92 -23.12 11.89
CA ALA A 210 8.83 -22.80 12.79
C ALA A 210 8.13 -24.06 13.31
N VAL A 211 7.99 -24.15 14.63
CA VAL A 211 7.30 -25.26 15.31
C VAL A 211 5.93 -24.78 15.78
N GLY A 212 4.88 -25.39 15.22
CA GLY A 212 3.50 -25.11 15.60
C GLY A 212 3.22 -25.38 17.07
N GLY A 213 2.69 -24.38 17.79
CA GLY A 213 2.30 -24.57 19.19
C GLY A 213 3.46 -24.75 20.17
N GLU A 214 4.70 -24.38 19.83
CA GLU A 214 5.84 -24.40 20.76
C GLU A 214 5.75 -23.28 21.79
N ILE A 215 5.61 -23.63 23.07
CA ILE A 215 5.49 -22.62 24.14
C ILE A 215 6.84 -21.95 24.38
N ASP A 216 6.97 -20.68 24.01
CA ASP A 216 8.20 -19.91 24.27
C ASP A 216 8.14 -19.06 25.54
N THR A 217 6.95 -18.68 26.00
CA THR A 217 6.78 -17.75 27.11
C THR A 217 5.78 -18.26 28.14
N VAL A 218 6.19 -18.20 29.40
CA VAL A 218 5.30 -18.27 30.57
C VAL A 218 5.54 -17.04 31.43
N ILE A 219 4.51 -16.56 32.10
CA ILE A 219 4.59 -15.42 33.00
C ILE A 219 3.94 -15.74 34.34
N ILE A 220 4.42 -15.11 35.40
CA ILE A 220 3.81 -15.22 36.72
C ILE A 220 2.63 -14.26 36.77
N GLY A 221 1.41 -14.79 36.77
CA GLY A 221 0.20 -13.99 36.95
C GLY A 221 0.01 -13.56 38.41
N SER A 222 0.43 -14.40 39.35
CA SER A 222 0.47 -14.10 40.78
C SER A 222 1.55 -14.93 41.45
N SER A 223 2.35 -14.30 42.32
CA SER A 223 3.41 -14.98 43.06
C SER A 223 2.89 -15.89 44.17
N GLY A 224 1.65 -15.69 44.63
CA GLY A 224 1.09 -16.40 45.78
C GLY A 224 1.88 -16.21 47.08
N THR A 225 1.59 -17.04 48.09
CA THR A 225 2.27 -17.05 49.39
C THR A 225 2.25 -18.43 50.02
N GLY A 226 3.22 -18.74 50.89
CA GLY A 226 3.22 -19.95 51.73
C GLY A 226 3.78 -21.21 51.05
N TYR A 227 4.38 -21.09 49.87
CA TYR A 227 5.01 -22.21 49.17
C TYR A 227 6.39 -22.56 49.78
N ASN A 228 6.85 -23.79 49.58
CA ASN A 228 8.18 -24.19 50.01
C ASN A 228 9.24 -23.56 49.10
N ASN A 229 10.29 -22.98 49.68
CA ASN A 229 11.40 -22.44 48.89
C ASN A 229 12.13 -23.57 48.16
N GLY A 230 12.50 -23.31 46.90
CA GLY A 230 13.21 -24.28 46.06
C GLY A 230 13.07 -24.01 44.57
N THR A 231 13.82 -24.79 43.79
CA THR A 231 13.70 -24.85 42.33
C THR A 231 12.98 -26.14 41.95
N TYR A 232 11.89 -25.99 41.20
CA TYR A 232 11.04 -27.08 40.73
C TYR A 232 11.22 -27.24 39.23
N GLU A 233 12.04 -28.22 38.86
CA GLU A 233 12.37 -28.54 37.48
C GLU A 233 11.36 -29.50 36.84
N ASN A 234 11.33 -29.54 35.50
CA ASN A 234 10.52 -30.46 34.70
C ASN A 234 9.00 -30.41 34.97
N VAL A 235 8.49 -29.29 35.47
CA VAL A 235 7.07 -29.09 35.71
C VAL A 235 6.33 -29.11 34.37
N PRO A 236 5.37 -30.03 34.15
CA PRO A 236 4.71 -30.15 32.87
C PRO A 236 3.74 -29.00 32.62
N ILE A 237 3.71 -28.53 31.36
CA ILE A 237 2.61 -27.71 30.85
C ILE A 237 1.50 -28.67 30.43
N LYS A 238 0.38 -28.65 31.16
CA LYS A 238 -0.80 -29.45 30.82
C LYS A 238 -1.65 -28.71 29.80
N GLY A 239 -2.13 -29.42 28.79
CA GLY A 239 -2.88 -28.85 27.68
C GLY A 239 -3.15 -29.91 26.61
N ASP A 240 -3.37 -29.46 25.39
CA ASP A 240 -3.53 -30.30 24.21
C ASP A 240 -2.22 -30.59 23.45
N GLY A 241 -1.15 -29.85 23.77
CA GLY A 241 0.17 -30.09 23.22
C GLY A 241 0.96 -31.20 23.94
N VAL A 242 2.17 -31.44 23.44
CA VAL A 242 3.08 -32.48 23.94
C VAL A 242 4.44 -31.90 24.30
N GLY A 243 5.04 -32.43 25.38
CA GLY A 243 6.45 -32.17 25.71
C GLY A 243 6.77 -30.85 26.40
N GLY A 244 5.80 -29.94 26.58
CA GLY A 244 6.00 -28.65 27.22
C GLY A 244 6.36 -28.76 28.70
N ARG A 245 7.42 -28.08 29.11
CA ARG A 245 7.97 -28.09 30.49
C ARG A 245 8.49 -26.72 30.91
N VAL A 246 8.39 -26.44 32.20
CA VAL A 246 8.93 -25.23 32.84
C VAL A 246 9.78 -25.57 34.07
N SER A 247 10.64 -24.63 34.43
CA SER A 247 11.31 -24.54 35.73
C SER A 247 10.71 -23.38 36.51
N LEU A 248 10.36 -23.62 37.78
CA LEU A 248 9.82 -22.62 38.69
C LEU A 248 10.76 -22.42 39.88
N VAL A 249 10.94 -21.18 40.33
CA VAL A 249 11.70 -20.86 41.53
C VAL A 249 10.79 -20.20 42.55
N VAL A 250 10.76 -20.77 43.76
CA VAL A 250 10.08 -20.20 44.93
C VAL A 250 11.13 -19.68 45.90
N ASP A 251 10.98 -18.42 46.30
CA ASP A 251 11.79 -17.79 47.33
C ASP A 251 10.91 -16.92 48.24
N GLY A 252 11.26 -16.84 49.53
CA GLY A 252 10.44 -16.16 50.54
C GLY A 252 8.98 -16.64 50.60
N GLY A 253 8.73 -17.90 50.22
CA GLY A 253 7.39 -18.50 50.11
C GLY A 253 6.55 -18.01 48.94
N LYS A 254 7.17 -17.36 47.95
CA LYS A 254 6.53 -16.77 46.78
C LYS A 254 7.17 -17.27 45.49
N LEU A 255 6.38 -17.45 44.44
CA LEU A 255 6.89 -17.74 43.10
C LEU A 255 7.57 -16.48 42.54
N VAL A 256 8.87 -16.59 42.25
CA VAL A 256 9.72 -15.48 41.78
C VAL A 256 10.16 -15.62 40.33
N THR A 257 10.34 -16.85 39.84
CA THR A 257 10.76 -17.12 38.45
C THR A 257 9.94 -18.25 37.86
N ALA A 258 9.58 -18.11 36.58
CA ALA A 258 9.01 -19.16 35.75
C ALA A 258 9.69 -19.11 34.38
N THR A 259 10.32 -20.20 33.97
CA THR A 259 11.09 -20.27 32.73
C THR A 259 10.71 -21.51 31.94
N VAL A 260 10.45 -21.39 30.65
CA VAL A 260 10.27 -22.53 29.76
C VAL A 260 11.59 -23.29 29.64
N THR A 261 11.57 -24.59 29.91
CA THR A 261 12.73 -25.49 29.72
C THR A 261 12.59 -26.36 28.48
N SER A 262 11.36 -26.60 28.01
CA SER A 262 11.06 -27.18 26.70
C SER A 262 9.70 -26.64 26.24
N GLY A 263 9.64 -26.05 25.05
CA GLY A 263 8.38 -25.48 24.55
C GLY A 263 7.37 -26.53 24.08
N GLY A 264 7.84 -27.74 23.78
CA GLY A 264 7.00 -28.80 23.24
C GLY A 264 6.45 -28.45 21.85
N SER A 265 5.30 -29.01 21.50
CA SER A 265 4.61 -28.69 20.25
C SER A 265 3.11 -28.94 20.32
N GLY A 266 2.37 -28.31 19.42
CA GLY A 266 0.93 -28.53 19.22
C GLY A 266 0.01 -27.92 20.27
N TYR A 267 0.51 -27.06 21.17
CA TYR A 267 -0.34 -26.38 22.15
C TYR A 267 -1.25 -25.34 21.49
N THR A 268 -2.56 -25.44 21.72
CA THR A 268 -3.54 -24.36 21.48
C THR A 268 -4.12 -23.81 22.79
N PHE A 269 -3.96 -24.56 23.88
CA PHE A 269 -4.14 -24.07 25.24
C PHE A 269 -3.18 -24.80 26.19
N GLY A 270 -2.80 -24.15 27.28
CA GLY A 270 -1.84 -24.70 28.24
C GLY A 270 -1.99 -24.07 29.61
N THR A 271 -1.72 -24.86 30.65
CA THR A 271 -1.72 -24.40 32.03
C THR A 271 -0.63 -25.11 32.84
N VAL A 272 -0.11 -24.41 33.85
CA VAL A 272 0.80 -24.96 34.84
C VAL A 272 0.04 -25.04 36.16
N ILE A 273 -0.19 -26.26 36.64
CA ILE A 273 -0.95 -26.49 37.88
C ILE A 273 0.04 -26.52 39.05
N ILE A 274 0.15 -25.40 39.77
CA ILE A 274 1.11 -25.23 40.86
C ILE A 274 0.92 -26.26 41.97
N ASP A 275 -0.33 -26.50 42.40
CA ASP A 275 -0.64 -27.37 43.53
C ASP A 275 -0.38 -28.87 43.25
N GLU A 276 -0.10 -29.25 42.01
CA GLU A 276 0.30 -30.62 41.64
C GLU A 276 1.82 -30.84 41.65
N ILE A 277 2.61 -29.78 41.84
CA ILE A 277 4.07 -29.89 41.83
C ILE A 277 4.54 -30.59 43.10
N ASN A 278 5.19 -31.73 42.94
CA ASN A 278 5.67 -32.53 44.05
C ASN A 278 6.63 -31.71 44.94
N GLY A 279 6.34 -31.65 46.24
CA GLY A 279 7.17 -30.96 47.22
C GLY A 279 7.04 -29.43 47.25
N ILE A 280 6.17 -28.81 46.45
CA ILE A 280 6.00 -27.33 46.44
C ILE A 280 5.29 -26.78 47.68
N GLY A 281 4.71 -27.66 48.50
CA GLY A 281 3.91 -27.26 49.67
C GLY A 281 2.43 -27.08 49.34
N ALA A 282 1.89 -27.93 48.46
CA ALA A 282 0.47 -27.95 48.13
C ALA A 282 -0.41 -28.03 49.40
N GLY A 283 -1.34 -27.08 49.56
CA GLY A 283 -2.22 -26.95 50.72
C GLY A 283 -1.73 -26.02 51.85
N ALA A 284 -0.43 -25.72 51.90
CA ALA A 284 0.12 -24.64 52.74
C ALA A 284 0.29 -23.34 51.94
N GLY A 285 0.74 -23.47 50.68
CA GLY A 285 0.77 -22.38 49.71
C GLY A 285 -0.60 -22.10 49.09
N SER A 286 -0.84 -20.84 48.71
CA SER A 286 -2.04 -20.45 47.97
C SER A 286 -1.79 -19.26 47.04
N GLY A 287 -2.61 -19.19 45.99
CA GLY A 287 -2.75 -18.01 45.14
C GLY A 287 -1.64 -17.78 44.12
N ALA A 288 -0.72 -18.72 43.91
CA ALA A 288 0.24 -18.61 42.80
C ALA A 288 -0.38 -19.06 41.48
N SER A 289 -0.05 -18.36 40.40
CA SER A 289 -0.51 -18.70 39.05
C SER A 289 0.56 -18.38 38.02
N VAL A 290 0.69 -19.26 37.03
CA VAL A 290 1.55 -19.07 35.86
C VAL A 290 0.66 -19.09 34.62
N GLU A 291 0.75 -18.04 33.82
CA GLU A 291 0.06 -17.94 32.54
C GLU A 291 0.97 -18.45 31.43
N VAL A 292 0.44 -19.34 30.60
CA VAL A 292 1.13 -19.86 29.42
C VAL A 292 0.75 -19.01 28.23
N ILE A 293 1.73 -18.45 27.53
CA ILE A 293 1.48 -17.65 26.33
C ILE A 293 1.51 -18.57 25.11
N ILE A 294 0.35 -18.79 24.50
CA ILE A 294 0.18 -19.68 23.35
C ILE A 294 0.72 -19.00 22.07
N PRO A 295 1.66 -19.62 21.35
CA PRO A 295 2.20 -19.10 20.09
C PRO A 295 1.18 -19.29 18.94
N PRO A 296 1.48 -18.82 17.71
CA PRO A 296 0.75 -19.21 16.53
C PRO A 296 0.73 -20.74 16.34
N SER A 297 -0.37 -21.27 15.82
CA SER A 297 -0.55 -22.71 15.61
C SER A 297 0.45 -23.33 14.62
N VAL A 298 1.00 -22.52 13.72
CA VAL A 298 2.05 -22.91 12.76
C VAL A 298 3.45 -22.49 13.19
N GLY A 299 3.59 -21.85 14.36
CA GLY A 299 4.86 -21.42 14.93
C GLY A 299 5.19 -19.97 14.60
N HIS A 300 6.10 -19.37 15.38
CA HIS A 300 6.49 -17.98 15.19
C HIS A 300 7.30 -17.78 13.91
N GLY A 301 6.83 -16.85 13.06
CA GLY A 301 7.44 -16.49 11.78
C GLY A 301 7.01 -17.35 10.60
N ALA A 302 6.13 -18.34 10.80
CA ALA A 302 5.61 -19.18 9.73
C ALA A 302 4.60 -18.45 8.84
N ALA A 303 3.90 -17.44 9.36
CA ALA A 303 2.94 -16.65 8.61
C ALA A 303 3.01 -15.17 9.02
N PRO A 304 4.09 -14.43 8.67
CA PRO A 304 4.29 -13.05 9.10
C PRO A 304 3.14 -12.11 8.72
N ASP A 305 2.50 -12.33 7.57
CA ASP A 305 1.32 -11.62 7.10
C ASP A 305 0.14 -11.66 8.09
N THR A 306 -0.07 -12.80 8.73
CA THR A 306 -1.14 -13.06 9.68
C THR A 306 -0.68 -12.70 11.08
N GLU A 307 0.57 -12.98 11.39
CA GLU A 307 1.17 -12.75 12.69
C GLU A 307 1.39 -11.26 13.03
N LEU A 308 1.65 -10.41 12.04
CA LEU A 308 1.87 -8.98 12.20
C LEU A 308 0.62 -8.13 11.89
N GLY A 309 -0.45 -8.75 11.39
CA GLY A 309 -1.68 -8.05 11.03
C GLY A 309 -1.57 -7.28 9.72
N GLY A 310 -1.13 -7.93 8.64
CA GLY A 310 -1.00 -7.37 7.30
C GLY A 310 -2.34 -7.08 6.60
N TYR A 311 -3.29 -6.44 7.25
CA TYR A 311 -4.60 -6.10 6.69
C TYR A 311 -4.63 -4.80 5.88
N ARG A 312 -3.46 -4.23 5.59
CA ARG A 312 -3.30 -3.09 4.68
C ARG A 312 -2.49 -3.50 3.46
N THR A 313 -2.80 -2.91 2.31
CA THR A 313 -2.01 -3.07 1.09
C THR A 313 -1.47 -1.71 0.66
N MET A 314 -0.16 -1.64 0.43
CA MET A 314 0.46 -0.49 -0.21
C MET A 314 0.61 -0.74 -1.70
N ILE A 315 0.18 0.23 -2.50
CA ILE A 315 0.42 0.33 -3.94
C ILE A 315 1.51 1.38 -4.13
N ASN A 316 2.59 1.03 -4.82
CA ASN A 316 3.65 1.96 -5.17
C ASN A 316 3.72 2.17 -6.69
N THR A 317 3.59 3.41 -7.13
CA THR A 317 3.71 3.78 -8.55
C THR A 317 4.62 4.98 -8.69
N LYS A 318 5.62 4.84 -9.56
CA LYS A 318 6.60 5.88 -9.82
C LYS A 318 6.37 6.46 -11.20
N PHE A 319 6.19 7.77 -11.32
CA PHE A 319 6.17 8.47 -12.60
C PHE A 319 7.57 9.00 -12.89
N THR A 320 8.06 8.80 -14.11
CA THR A 320 9.39 9.24 -14.51
C THR A 320 9.31 10.05 -15.77
N TYR A 321 9.64 11.34 -15.70
CA TYR A 321 9.74 12.21 -16.87
C TYR A 321 8.48 12.12 -17.76
N ALA A 322 8.66 12.20 -19.09
CA ALA A 322 7.63 11.98 -20.09
C ALA A 322 7.53 10.50 -20.50
N GLU A 323 7.23 9.62 -19.54
CA GLU A 323 7.02 8.19 -19.83
C GLU A 323 5.80 7.94 -20.73
N GLY A 324 5.79 6.75 -21.36
CA GLY A 324 4.76 6.38 -22.33
C GLY A 324 4.78 7.25 -23.58
N SER A 325 5.98 7.66 -24.03
CA SER A 325 6.13 8.50 -25.24
C SER A 325 5.29 9.78 -25.19
N GLY A 326 5.13 10.36 -24.00
CA GLY A 326 4.33 11.57 -23.76
C GLY A 326 2.95 11.32 -23.16
N ASP A 327 2.59 10.08 -22.81
CA ASP A 327 1.38 9.76 -22.02
C ASP A 327 1.31 10.54 -20.71
N PHE A 328 2.48 10.82 -20.13
CA PHE A 328 2.68 11.56 -18.89
C PHE A 328 3.31 12.93 -19.16
N PRO A 329 2.53 13.98 -19.48
CA PRO A 329 3.05 15.32 -19.75
C PRO A 329 3.84 15.91 -18.58
N THR A 330 4.92 16.62 -18.88
CA THR A 330 5.85 17.21 -17.88
C THR A 330 5.90 18.74 -17.93
N ASP A 331 4.90 19.36 -18.56
CA ASP A 331 4.79 20.81 -18.77
C ASP A 331 3.57 21.42 -18.07
N ASN A 332 2.83 20.62 -17.30
CA ASN A 332 1.65 21.05 -16.58
C ASN A 332 1.60 20.48 -15.15
N ASP A 333 0.59 20.86 -14.39
CA ASP A 333 0.30 20.34 -13.06
C ASP A 333 -0.92 19.39 -13.05
N TYR A 334 -1.07 18.67 -11.95
CA TYR A 334 -2.25 17.85 -11.66
C TYR A 334 -2.64 18.00 -10.19
N ARG A 335 -3.91 17.72 -9.89
CA ARG A 335 -4.50 17.92 -8.56
C ARG A 335 -5.28 16.71 -8.05
N ARG A 336 -5.40 15.67 -8.85
CA ARG A 336 -6.13 14.46 -8.49
C ARG A 336 -5.30 13.23 -8.77
N ILE A 337 -5.26 12.32 -7.80
CA ILE A 337 -4.78 10.96 -7.96
C ILE A 337 -5.97 10.04 -7.72
N GLY A 338 -6.10 8.98 -8.51
CA GLY A 338 -7.12 7.97 -8.24
C GLY A 338 -6.72 6.58 -8.70
N LEU A 339 -7.52 5.60 -8.32
CA LEU A 339 -7.37 4.21 -8.75
C LEU A 339 -8.55 3.80 -9.63
N LEU A 340 -8.23 3.33 -10.84
CA LEU A 340 -9.19 2.85 -11.82
C LEU A 340 -9.02 1.34 -12.04
N LEU A 341 -10.07 0.59 -11.76
CA LEU A 341 -10.12 -0.86 -11.91
C LEU A 341 -10.79 -1.24 -13.24
N ASN A 342 -10.14 -2.10 -14.00
CA ASN A 342 -10.66 -2.76 -15.21
C ASN A 342 -11.22 -1.81 -16.29
N PRO A 343 -10.50 -0.76 -16.71
CA PRO A 343 -10.94 0.06 -17.85
C PRO A 343 -10.84 -0.73 -19.16
N PHE A 344 -11.71 -0.39 -20.11
CA PHE A 344 -11.64 -0.90 -21.49
C PHE A 344 -10.78 0.00 -22.37
N ARG A 345 -10.22 -0.57 -23.42
CA ARG A 345 -9.61 0.18 -24.53
C ARG A 345 -10.68 0.99 -25.23
N TYR A 346 -10.35 2.21 -25.63
CA TYR A 346 -11.28 3.10 -26.31
C TYR A 346 -11.93 2.46 -27.53
N GLY A 347 -13.25 2.65 -27.67
CA GLY A 347 -14.03 2.10 -28.78
C GLY A 347 -14.25 0.58 -28.74
N THR A 348 -13.86 -0.09 -27.66
CA THR A 348 -14.00 -1.55 -27.51
C THR A 348 -14.61 -1.94 -26.15
N ASN A 349 -14.90 -3.23 -25.98
CA ASN A 349 -15.23 -3.84 -24.68
C ASN A 349 -14.09 -4.71 -24.15
N GLU A 350 -12.87 -4.53 -24.67
CA GLU A 350 -11.70 -5.28 -24.24
C GLU A 350 -10.98 -4.52 -23.13
N LEU A 351 -10.61 -5.20 -22.05
CA LEU A 351 -9.75 -4.62 -21.03
C LEU A 351 -8.43 -4.12 -21.64
N THR A 352 -7.92 -2.98 -21.19
CA THR A 352 -6.58 -2.49 -21.57
C THR A 352 -5.48 -3.18 -20.77
N ALA A 353 -4.33 -3.46 -21.39
CA ALA A 353 -3.18 -4.11 -20.75
C ALA A 353 -1.92 -3.25 -20.79
N GLU A 354 -1.97 -2.09 -21.42
CA GLU A 354 -0.81 -1.21 -21.59
C GLU A 354 -0.33 -0.70 -20.23
N LEU A 355 0.98 -0.47 -20.11
CA LEU A 355 1.61 -0.05 -18.85
C LEU A 355 1.37 1.44 -18.57
N THR A 356 1.27 2.25 -19.62
CA THR A 356 0.93 3.67 -19.57
C THR A 356 -0.17 3.92 -20.58
N LEU A 357 -1.04 4.89 -20.28
CA LEU A 357 -2.13 5.30 -21.13
C LEU A 357 -2.35 6.81 -20.99
N SER A 358 -2.75 7.46 -22.07
CA SER A 358 -3.25 8.82 -22.09
C SER A 358 -4.77 8.87 -21.90
N GLY A 359 -5.23 9.63 -20.91
CA GLY A 359 -6.65 9.95 -20.68
C GLY A 359 -7.13 11.16 -21.49
N THR A 360 -6.21 11.89 -22.11
CA THR A 360 -6.50 13.10 -22.90
C THR A 360 -6.88 12.78 -24.34
N LYS A 361 -7.50 13.74 -25.03
CA LYS A 361 -7.57 13.79 -26.49
C LYS A 361 -6.34 14.50 -27.04
N ALA A 362 -6.03 14.29 -28.32
CA ALA A 362 -4.95 15.03 -28.98
C ALA A 362 -5.32 15.47 -30.40
N VAL A 363 -4.69 16.56 -30.83
CA VAL A 363 -4.67 17.02 -32.22
C VAL A 363 -3.22 17.28 -32.63
N ILE A 364 -2.89 16.92 -33.87
CA ILE A 364 -1.54 17.09 -34.42
C ILE A 364 -1.55 18.11 -35.55
N PHE A 365 -0.48 18.90 -35.61
CA PHE A 365 -0.27 19.91 -36.65
C PHE A 365 0.90 19.57 -37.54
N SER A 366 0.95 20.22 -38.71
CA SER A 366 2.07 20.08 -39.65
C SER A 366 3.42 20.22 -38.93
N PRO A 367 4.43 19.38 -39.26
CA PRO A 367 5.77 19.52 -38.70
C PRO A 367 6.40 20.91 -38.90
N THR A 368 5.95 21.66 -39.92
CA THR A 368 6.42 23.02 -40.22
C THR A 368 5.69 24.11 -39.43
N PHE A 369 4.69 23.77 -38.62
CA PHE A 369 3.96 24.73 -37.80
C PHE A 369 4.85 25.37 -36.74
N THR A 370 4.83 26.71 -36.67
CA THR A 370 5.70 27.51 -35.79
C THR A 370 4.99 28.11 -34.58
N GLY A 371 3.65 28.05 -34.54
CA GLY A 371 2.86 28.51 -33.39
C GLY A 371 3.09 27.64 -32.15
N ASN A 372 2.78 28.20 -30.98
CA ASN A 372 2.86 27.48 -29.70
C ASN A 372 1.59 27.73 -28.89
N TYR A 373 1.04 26.66 -28.33
CA TYR A 373 -0.06 26.76 -27.38
C TYR A 373 0.49 26.82 -25.96
N SER A 374 -0.23 27.50 -25.07
CA SER A 374 0.07 27.59 -23.64
C SER A 374 -0.70 26.51 -22.88
N THR A 375 -0.09 25.94 -21.85
CA THR A 375 -0.81 25.04 -20.93
C THR A 375 -1.95 25.79 -20.24
N ASP A 376 -3.01 25.04 -19.91
CA ASP A 376 -4.26 25.52 -19.30
C ASP A 376 -5.08 26.52 -20.12
N GLU A 377 -4.65 26.90 -21.33
CA GLU A 377 -5.45 27.77 -22.17
C GLU A 377 -6.69 27.07 -22.74
N ILE A 378 -7.72 27.84 -23.08
CA ILE A 378 -8.87 27.33 -23.83
C ILE A 378 -8.54 27.37 -25.31
N VAL A 379 -8.78 26.25 -25.98
CA VAL A 379 -8.74 26.16 -27.44
C VAL A 379 -10.14 26.00 -28.00
N THR A 380 -10.38 26.59 -29.16
CA THR A 380 -11.65 26.45 -29.88
C THR A 380 -11.44 26.10 -31.34
N GLN A 381 -12.40 25.40 -31.93
CA GLN A 381 -12.43 25.11 -33.36
C GLN A 381 -13.86 25.29 -33.86
N SER A 382 -14.07 26.27 -34.74
CA SER A 382 -15.39 26.57 -35.31
C SER A 382 -15.49 26.04 -36.73
N ARG A 383 -16.56 25.29 -37.01
CA ARG A 383 -16.83 24.67 -38.31
C ARG A 383 -18.32 24.66 -38.63
N THR A 384 -18.66 24.46 -39.90
CA THR A 384 -20.06 24.36 -40.35
C THR A 384 -20.45 22.91 -40.55
N VAL A 385 -21.40 22.41 -39.77
CA VAL A 385 -21.94 21.04 -39.88
C VAL A 385 -23.43 21.13 -40.20
N GLY A 386 -23.87 20.53 -41.32
CA GLY A 386 -25.28 20.57 -41.72
C GLY A 386 -25.84 21.99 -41.94
N GLY A 387 -24.99 22.96 -42.29
CA GLY A 387 -25.37 24.37 -42.47
C GLY A 387 -25.46 25.19 -41.18
N GLN A 388 -25.17 24.61 -40.01
CA GLN A 388 -25.10 25.31 -38.72
C GLN A 388 -23.65 25.47 -38.28
N GLN A 389 -23.33 26.59 -37.63
CA GLN A 389 -22.02 26.79 -37.01
C GLN A 389 -21.97 26.01 -35.70
N VAL A 390 -20.96 25.15 -35.57
CA VAL A 390 -20.65 24.42 -34.34
C VAL A 390 -19.24 24.76 -33.90
N THR A 391 -19.02 24.82 -32.59
CA THR A 391 -17.72 25.17 -32.02
C THR A 391 -17.34 24.09 -31.00
N ALA A 392 -16.23 23.40 -31.27
CA ALA A 392 -15.56 22.59 -30.26
C ALA A 392 -14.77 23.51 -29.32
N ARG A 393 -14.77 23.19 -28.03
CA ARG A 393 -14.04 23.89 -26.97
C ARG A 393 -13.33 22.85 -26.12
N GLY A 394 -12.11 23.13 -25.67
CA GLY A 394 -11.36 22.25 -24.77
C GLY A 394 -10.26 23.02 -24.07
N ARG A 395 -9.68 22.42 -23.03
CA ARG A 395 -8.55 23.01 -22.30
C ARG A 395 -7.27 22.24 -22.57
N VAL A 396 -6.20 22.98 -22.84
CA VAL A 396 -4.87 22.43 -23.15
C VAL A 396 -4.27 21.79 -21.90
N VAL A 397 -3.84 20.54 -22.06
CA VAL A 397 -3.08 19.80 -21.05
C VAL A 397 -1.58 19.93 -21.32
N SER A 398 -1.16 19.80 -22.59
CA SER A 398 0.26 19.79 -22.96
C SER A 398 0.47 20.17 -24.42
N TRP A 399 1.60 20.82 -24.71
CA TRP A 399 2.01 21.15 -26.07
C TRP A 399 3.45 20.67 -26.33
N ASN A 400 3.61 19.73 -27.27
CA ASN A 400 4.92 19.31 -27.70
C ASN A 400 5.37 20.11 -28.93
N SER A 401 6.31 21.04 -28.74
CA SER A 401 6.82 21.89 -29.82
C SER A 401 7.66 21.14 -30.87
N THR A 402 8.11 19.91 -30.60
CA THR A 402 8.83 19.06 -31.57
C THR A 402 7.85 18.23 -32.40
N THR A 403 7.01 17.43 -31.75
CA THR A 403 6.03 16.55 -32.41
C THR A 403 4.74 17.27 -32.80
N LYS A 404 4.60 18.56 -32.49
CA LYS A 404 3.43 19.38 -32.82
C LYS A 404 2.11 18.72 -32.40
N VAL A 405 2.15 17.96 -31.30
CA VAL A 405 0.99 17.34 -30.69
C VAL A 405 0.49 18.26 -29.58
N LEU A 406 -0.78 18.61 -29.64
CA LEU A 406 -1.51 19.32 -28.60
C LEU A 406 -2.43 18.33 -27.90
N LYS A 407 -2.18 18.07 -26.62
CA LYS A 407 -3.07 17.27 -25.76
C LYS A 407 -4.06 18.19 -25.05
N TYR A 408 -5.32 17.79 -25.00
CA TYR A 408 -6.40 18.57 -24.40
C TYR A 408 -7.46 17.64 -23.79
N TYR A 409 -8.31 18.20 -22.94
CA TYR A 409 -9.51 17.50 -22.44
C TYR A 409 -10.77 18.32 -22.70
N GLN A 410 -11.92 17.65 -22.64
CA GLN A 410 -13.25 18.24 -22.75
C GLN A 410 -14.13 17.68 -21.64
N ASN A 411 -14.48 18.50 -20.64
CA ASN A 411 -15.44 18.13 -19.60
C ASN A 411 -16.72 18.97 -19.72
N ARG A 412 -17.67 18.78 -18.81
CA ARG A 412 -18.96 19.52 -18.85
C ARG A 412 -18.84 21.03 -18.67
N ILE A 413 -17.69 21.55 -18.24
CA ILE A 413 -17.44 22.97 -18.00
C ILE A 413 -16.64 23.53 -19.17
N ASP A 414 -15.48 22.93 -19.43
CA ASP A 414 -14.51 23.41 -20.40
C ASP A 414 -14.75 22.90 -21.83
N GLY A 415 -15.51 21.82 -21.98
CA GLY A 415 -15.79 21.17 -23.25
C GLY A 415 -17.04 21.70 -23.98
N ILE A 416 -17.89 22.47 -23.30
CA ILE A 416 -19.19 22.90 -23.84
C ILE A 416 -19.13 24.31 -24.44
N PHE A 417 -19.83 24.52 -25.56
CA PHE A 417 -19.95 25.83 -26.19
C PHE A 417 -21.36 26.09 -26.75
N PRO A 418 -21.96 27.29 -26.53
CA PRO A 418 -21.51 28.34 -25.62
C PRO A 418 -21.42 27.85 -24.17
N GLU A 419 -20.61 28.51 -23.34
CA GLU A 419 -20.42 28.10 -21.94
C GLU A 419 -21.78 28.02 -21.21
N ILE A 420 -21.91 27.07 -20.27
CA ILE A 420 -23.09 26.82 -19.41
C ILE A 420 -24.34 26.31 -20.16
N THR A 421 -24.59 26.77 -21.38
CA THR A 421 -25.86 26.54 -22.11
C THR A 421 -25.71 25.67 -23.36
N GLY A 422 -24.48 25.48 -23.80
CA GLY A 422 -24.14 24.78 -25.03
C GLY A 422 -24.07 23.28 -24.91
N SER A 423 -23.56 22.65 -25.97
CA SER A 423 -23.32 21.22 -26.04
C SER A 423 -21.84 20.95 -26.23
N LEU A 424 -21.39 19.77 -25.79
CA LEU A 424 -20.05 19.29 -26.10
C LEU A 424 -20.00 18.92 -27.58
N THR A 425 -19.05 19.51 -28.30
CA THR A 425 -18.75 19.16 -29.69
C THR A 425 -17.28 18.75 -29.78
N GLU A 426 -17.02 17.63 -30.45
CA GLU A 426 -15.67 17.11 -30.67
C GLU A 426 -14.89 17.98 -31.66
N PHE A 427 -13.59 18.16 -31.42
CA PHE A 427 -12.67 18.72 -32.39
C PHE A 427 -12.51 17.72 -33.54
N ASP A 428 -12.68 18.19 -34.77
CA ASP A 428 -12.54 17.37 -35.97
C ASP A 428 -12.50 18.25 -37.23
N GLY A 429 -11.90 17.74 -38.30
CA GLY A 429 -11.70 18.45 -39.57
C GLY A 429 -10.48 19.38 -39.58
N GLY A 430 -10.30 20.11 -40.67
CA GLY A 430 -9.11 20.95 -40.90
C GLY A 430 -9.29 22.43 -40.54
N ASN A 431 -10.36 22.80 -39.84
CA ASN A 431 -10.58 24.19 -39.43
C ASN A 431 -9.55 24.61 -38.36
N PRO A 432 -9.17 25.90 -38.29
CA PRO A 432 -8.17 26.34 -37.34
C PRO A 432 -8.58 26.06 -35.90
N VAL A 433 -7.63 25.53 -35.12
CA VAL A 433 -7.68 25.46 -33.67
C VAL A 433 -7.05 26.75 -33.14
N VAL A 434 -7.80 27.50 -32.34
CA VAL A 434 -7.41 28.84 -31.87
C VAL A 434 -7.26 28.85 -30.35
N GLY A 435 -6.07 29.22 -29.87
CA GLY A 435 -5.76 29.37 -28.44
C GLY A 435 -6.16 30.74 -27.90
N SER A 436 -6.85 30.76 -26.75
CA SER A 436 -7.40 31.97 -26.14
C SER A 436 -6.34 32.88 -25.51
N ILE A 437 -5.22 32.31 -25.04
CA ILE A 437 -4.15 33.03 -24.33
C ILE A 437 -2.98 33.27 -25.29
N SER A 438 -2.54 32.22 -25.99
CA SER A 438 -1.42 32.30 -26.93
C SER A 438 -1.76 33.10 -28.19
N GLY A 439 -3.05 33.18 -28.55
CA GLY A 439 -3.50 33.72 -29.84
C GLY A 439 -3.09 32.87 -31.04
N THR A 440 -2.50 31.70 -30.80
CA THR A 440 -2.06 30.78 -31.83
C THR A 440 -3.25 30.23 -32.59
N SER A 441 -3.16 30.19 -33.92
CA SER A 441 -4.16 29.61 -34.82
C SER A 441 -3.47 28.59 -35.72
N GLY A 442 -3.71 27.30 -35.48
CA GLY A 442 -3.10 26.21 -36.25
C GLY A 442 -4.14 25.38 -37.00
N ASP A 443 -3.84 25.03 -38.24
CA ASP A 443 -4.66 24.10 -39.03
C ASP A 443 -4.22 22.65 -38.72
N PRO A 444 -5.13 21.79 -38.21
CA PRO A 444 -4.83 20.38 -37.95
C PRO A 444 -4.34 19.65 -39.19
N ASP A 445 -3.37 18.75 -39.03
CA ASP A 445 -2.87 17.92 -40.13
C ASP A 445 -3.79 16.71 -40.36
N ILE A 446 -4.91 16.97 -41.04
CA ILE A 446 -5.94 15.95 -41.29
C ILE A 446 -5.52 14.82 -42.23
N ASN A 447 -4.35 14.94 -42.88
CA ASN A 447 -3.80 13.86 -43.71
C ASN A 447 -2.89 12.93 -42.89
N PHE A 448 -2.63 13.25 -41.62
CA PHE A 448 -1.89 12.38 -40.72
C PHE A 448 -2.84 11.44 -39.96
N PRO A 449 -2.43 10.19 -39.70
CA PRO A 449 -1.32 9.48 -40.34
C PRO A 449 -1.71 8.94 -41.73
N ILE A 450 -0.70 8.60 -42.54
CA ILE A 450 -0.92 7.90 -43.83
C ILE A 450 -1.68 6.57 -43.62
N VAL A 451 -1.38 5.87 -42.51
CA VAL A 451 -2.07 4.67 -42.08
C VAL A 451 -2.81 4.99 -40.79
N SER A 452 -4.15 5.06 -40.85
CA SER A 452 -5.02 5.30 -39.68
C SER A 452 -4.68 4.37 -38.53
N GLY A 453 -4.65 4.92 -37.31
CA GLY A 453 -4.23 4.22 -36.10
C GLY A 453 -2.73 4.20 -35.83
N SER A 454 -1.91 4.84 -36.68
CA SER A 454 -0.48 5.01 -36.39
C SER A 454 -0.25 5.92 -35.19
N SER A 455 0.70 5.52 -34.33
CA SER A 455 1.19 6.31 -33.20
C SER A 455 2.59 6.90 -33.44
N THR A 456 3.15 6.81 -34.65
CA THR A 456 4.48 7.34 -34.95
C THR A 456 4.46 8.39 -36.05
N ARG A 457 5.43 9.31 -36.01
CA ARG A 457 5.67 10.32 -37.05
C ARG A 457 7.16 10.51 -37.31
N VAL A 458 7.53 10.69 -38.58
CA VAL A 458 8.89 11.04 -38.98
C VAL A 458 9.03 12.55 -39.18
N ILE A 459 10.02 13.16 -38.54
CA ILE A 459 10.39 14.58 -38.72
C ILE A 459 11.91 14.63 -38.92
N ASN A 460 12.38 15.24 -40.01
CA ASN A 460 13.81 15.37 -40.30
C ASN A 460 14.58 14.04 -40.19
N ASN A 461 14.02 12.96 -40.76
CA ASN A 461 14.59 11.60 -40.70
C ASN A 461 14.63 10.91 -39.32
N THR A 462 14.05 11.52 -38.29
CA THR A 462 13.89 10.91 -36.96
C THR A 462 12.44 10.47 -36.77
N GLU A 463 12.23 9.21 -36.40
CA GLU A 463 10.92 8.69 -36.00
C GLU A 463 10.65 9.04 -34.53
N TYR A 464 9.46 9.57 -34.26
CA TYR A 464 8.96 9.90 -32.94
C TYR A 464 7.73 9.05 -32.66
N ASP A 465 7.73 8.37 -31.51
CA ASP A 465 6.51 7.81 -30.93
C ASP A 465 5.70 8.93 -30.26
N LEU A 466 4.40 8.94 -30.50
CA LEU A 466 3.47 9.97 -30.06
C LEU A 466 2.65 9.52 -28.84
N GLY A 467 2.79 8.26 -28.40
CA GLY A 467 2.05 7.67 -27.29
C GLY A 467 0.56 7.42 -27.55
N MET A 468 0.00 7.95 -28.64
CA MET A 468 -1.42 7.82 -28.96
C MET A 468 -1.61 7.48 -30.44
N ALA A 469 -2.66 6.72 -30.76
CA ALA A 469 -3.03 6.37 -32.12
C ALA A 469 -3.86 7.48 -32.78
N PHE A 470 -3.39 8.01 -33.92
CA PHE A 470 -4.06 9.10 -34.63
C PHE A 470 -4.89 8.61 -35.83
N THR A 471 -5.98 9.32 -36.12
CA THR A 471 -6.80 9.20 -37.32
C THR A 471 -7.24 10.61 -37.75
N ASN A 472 -7.00 10.97 -39.01
CA ASN A 472 -7.34 12.28 -39.59
C ASN A 472 -6.87 13.49 -38.75
N GLY A 473 -5.68 13.39 -38.15
CA GLY A 473 -5.07 14.46 -37.36
C GLY A 473 -5.47 14.48 -35.88
N TYR A 474 -6.33 13.56 -35.44
CA TYR A 474 -6.85 13.51 -34.07
C TYR A 474 -6.58 12.17 -33.41
N ALA A 475 -6.42 12.17 -32.10
CA ALA A 475 -6.37 10.96 -31.28
C ALA A 475 -7.41 11.06 -30.16
N ASP A 476 -8.13 9.95 -29.96
CA ASP A 476 -9.02 9.76 -28.82
C ASP A 476 -8.22 9.30 -27.58
N PRO A 477 -8.79 9.41 -26.36
CA PRO A 477 -8.19 8.81 -25.18
C PRO A 477 -7.96 7.31 -25.40
N GLU A 478 -6.99 6.71 -24.73
CA GLU A 478 -6.70 5.29 -24.93
C GLU A 478 -7.60 4.38 -24.08
N ILE A 479 -8.29 4.96 -23.10
CA ILE A 479 -9.33 4.31 -22.31
C ILE A 479 -10.73 4.72 -22.80
N GLN A 480 -11.66 3.77 -22.78
CA GLN A 480 -13.08 4.07 -23.00
C GLN A 480 -13.60 4.90 -21.82
N PRO A 481 -14.11 6.13 -22.04
CA PRO A 481 -14.66 6.95 -20.97
C PRO A 481 -15.78 6.21 -20.23
N ASN A 482 -15.81 6.35 -18.90
CA ASN A 482 -16.79 5.70 -18.02
C ASN A 482 -16.76 4.16 -18.05
N SER A 483 -15.67 3.55 -18.51
CA SER A 483 -15.45 2.10 -18.38
C SER A 483 -14.63 1.77 -17.12
N GLY A 484 -14.85 0.58 -16.57
CA GLY A 484 -14.21 0.18 -15.31
C GLY A 484 -14.86 0.84 -14.08
N ARG A 485 -14.13 0.87 -12.97
CA ARG A 485 -14.61 1.38 -11.67
C ARG A 485 -13.53 2.21 -11.00
N ILE A 486 -13.84 3.46 -10.66
CA ILE A 486 -12.97 4.27 -9.79
C ILE A 486 -13.18 3.78 -8.36
N ILE A 487 -12.11 3.34 -7.70
CA ILE A 487 -12.17 2.75 -6.35
C ILE A 487 -11.47 3.58 -5.28
N TYR A 488 -10.76 4.63 -5.70
CA TYR A 488 -10.06 5.57 -4.82
C TYR A 488 -9.89 6.90 -5.55
N ILE A 489 -10.08 8.00 -4.82
CA ILE A 489 -9.84 9.36 -5.28
C ILE A 489 -9.18 10.11 -4.13
N ASP A 490 -8.16 10.90 -4.47
CA ASP A 490 -7.43 11.78 -3.57
C ASP A 490 -7.25 13.13 -4.28
N ASN A 491 -7.93 14.15 -3.75
CA ASN A 491 -7.82 15.52 -4.22
C ASN A 491 -6.73 16.22 -3.41
N ARG A 492 -5.80 16.88 -4.12
CA ARG A 492 -4.63 17.54 -3.54
C ARG A 492 -4.49 18.95 -4.09
N GLY A 493 -3.61 19.73 -3.45
CA GLY A 493 -3.10 20.96 -4.06
C GLY A 493 -2.30 20.66 -5.34
N PRO A 494 -1.86 21.70 -6.06
CA PRO A 494 -1.24 21.54 -7.36
C PRO A 494 0.11 20.85 -7.23
N ILE A 495 0.30 19.78 -8.01
CA ILE A 495 1.59 19.10 -8.15
C ILE A 495 2.11 19.40 -9.55
N THR A 496 3.07 20.32 -9.63
CA THR A 496 3.76 20.63 -10.88
C THR A 496 4.63 19.46 -11.31
N ARG A 497 4.60 19.16 -12.61
CA ARG A 497 5.53 18.22 -13.24
C ARG A 497 6.59 18.97 -14.03
N ALA A 498 7.80 18.41 -14.06
CA ALA A 498 8.92 18.92 -14.83
C ALA A 498 9.68 17.78 -15.51
N GLY A 499 10.38 18.09 -16.61
CA GLY A 499 11.06 17.09 -17.44
C GLY A 499 12.24 16.37 -16.76
N ASP A 500 12.70 16.85 -15.61
CA ASP A 500 13.75 16.26 -14.77
C ASP A 500 13.20 15.72 -13.43
N GLN A 501 11.88 15.78 -13.23
CA GLN A 501 11.22 15.32 -12.02
C GLN A 501 10.84 13.84 -12.10
N ILE A 502 10.91 13.21 -10.93
CA ILE A 502 10.43 11.86 -10.69
C ILE A 502 9.48 11.94 -9.50
N GLU A 503 8.28 11.40 -9.66
CA GLU A 503 7.26 11.35 -8.61
C GLU A 503 7.07 9.91 -8.13
N ASP A 504 7.00 9.69 -6.81
CA ASP A 504 6.73 8.38 -6.21
C ASP A 504 5.42 8.46 -5.41
N ILE A 505 4.42 7.70 -5.84
CA ILE A 505 3.07 7.70 -5.27
C ILE A 505 2.87 6.39 -4.52
N LYS A 506 2.63 6.51 -3.22
CA LYS A 506 2.28 5.41 -2.31
C LYS A 506 0.84 5.58 -1.86
N VAL A 507 -0.03 4.64 -2.22
CA VAL A 507 -1.41 4.57 -1.74
C VAL A 507 -1.52 3.39 -0.78
N VAL A 508 -2.01 3.63 0.44
CA VAL A 508 -2.25 2.57 1.42
C VAL A 508 -3.75 2.39 1.59
N ILE A 509 -4.22 1.17 1.34
CA ILE A 509 -5.62 0.78 1.50
C ILE A 509 -5.73 -0.11 2.74
N GLU A 510 -6.68 0.19 3.61
CA GLU A 510 -7.03 -0.60 4.79
C GLU A 510 -8.36 -1.34 4.56
N PHE A 511 -8.45 -2.59 5.01
CA PHE A 511 -9.59 -3.48 4.82
C PHE A 511 -10.34 -3.79 6.12
#